data_AF-A0A7W0XRU3-F1
#
_entry.id   AF-A0A7W0XRU3-F1
#
_cell.length_a   1.000
_cell.length_b   1.000
_cell.length_c   1.000
_cell.angle_alpha   90.00
_cell.angle_beta   90.00
_cell.angle_gamma   90.00
#
_symmetry.space_group_name_H-M   'P 1'
#
loop_
_entity.id
_entity.type
_entity.pdbx_description
1 polymer ?
#
loop_
_entity_poly.entity_id
_entity_poly.type
_entity_poly.pdbx_seq_one_letter_code
_entity_poly.pdbx_strand_id
1 'polypeptide(L)'
;FGAELAAVGGDFQRLSDTIAVRDGELPVAEHLTNLRSPRLAEWEPPGGGAIGALNHAVVHGLDVTNAVSLPRACTDEAAHVILASLTAGGVAARFDIDLSNLRLQADDIDWSSGSGRDVIAPAADIISLACHRTLRDGRTLN
;
A
#
# COMPACT_ATOMS: atom_id res chain seq x y z
N PHE A 1 -5.20 -22.91 -2.22
CA PHE A 1 -5.23 -21.88 -3.29
C PHE A 1 -6.00 -22.31 -4.54
N GLY A 2 -5.44 -23.09 -5.49
CA GLY A 2 -6.11 -23.34 -6.78
C GLY A 2 -7.51 -23.97 -6.67
N ALA A 3 -7.67 -24.95 -5.78
CA ALA A 3 -8.98 -25.56 -5.49
C ALA A 3 -9.98 -24.57 -4.85
N GLU A 4 -9.51 -23.71 -3.95
CA GLU A 4 -10.35 -22.70 -3.30
C GLU A 4 -10.77 -21.58 -4.27
N LEU A 5 -9.86 -21.16 -5.16
CA LEU A 5 -10.17 -20.20 -6.21
C LEU A 5 -11.19 -20.76 -7.20
N ALA A 6 -11.04 -22.04 -7.57
CA ALA A 6 -12.04 -22.73 -8.39
C ALA A 6 -13.40 -22.84 -7.68
N ALA A 7 -13.41 -23.08 -6.37
CA ALA A 7 -14.64 -23.16 -5.58
C ALA A 7 -15.45 -21.85 -5.52
N VAL A 8 -14.79 -20.70 -5.69
CA VAL A 8 -15.45 -19.39 -5.83
C VAL A 8 -15.58 -18.93 -7.30
N GLY A 9 -15.45 -19.84 -8.26
CA GLY A 9 -15.64 -19.54 -9.68
C GLY A 9 -14.56 -18.64 -10.29
N GLY A 10 -13.35 -18.62 -9.72
CA GLY A 10 -12.28 -17.74 -10.17
C GLY A 10 -12.35 -16.32 -9.60
N ASP A 11 -13.33 -16.02 -8.74
CA ASP A 11 -13.45 -14.72 -8.07
C ASP A 11 -12.38 -14.57 -6.99
N PHE A 12 -11.27 -13.93 -7.36
CA PHE A 12 -10.14 -13.70 -6.45
C PHE A 12 -10.53 -12.81 -5.28
N GLN A 13 -11.38 -11.80 -5.50
CA GLN A 13 -11.81 -10.88 -4.43
C GLN A 13 -12.58 -11.65 -3.37
N ARG A 14 -13.56 -12.45 -3.78
CA ARG A 14 -14.33 -13.29 -2.87
C ARG A 14 -13.45 -14.29 -2.11
N LEU A 15 -12.46 -14.90 -2.78
CA LEU A 15 -11.51 -15.80 -2.09
C LEU A 15 -10.69 -15.02 -1.05
N SER A 16 -10.15 -13.86 -1.43
CA SER A 16 -9.34 -13.01 -0.57
C SER A 16 -10.12 -12.59 0.67
N ASP A 17 -11.37 -12.12 0.51
CA ASP A 17 -12.24 -11.74 1.63
C ASP A 17 -12.55 -12.92 2.55
N THR A 18 -12.79 -14.10 1.98
CA THR A 18 -13.04 -15.33 2.76
C THR A 18 -11.82 -15.71 3.59
N ILE A 19 -10.62 -15.65 3.00
CA ILE A 19 -9.35 -15.92 3.70
C ILE A 19 -9.11 -14.87 4.78
N ALA A 20 -9.33 -13.58 4.49
CA ALA A 20 -9.14 -12.50 5.45
C ALA A 20 -10.06 -12.63 6.67
N VAL A 21 -11.34 -13.00 6.47
CA VAL A 21 -12.27 -13.27 7.58
C VAL A 21 -11.80 -14.47 8.40
N ARG A 22 -11.49 -15.60 7.74
CA ARG A 22 -11.05 -16.82 8.41
C ARG A 22 -9.76 -16.60 9.22
N ASP A 23 -8.75 -16.02 8.58
CA ASP A 23 -7.44 -15.82 9.20
C ASP A 23 -7.47 -14.66 10.20
N GLY A 24 -8.40 -13.70 10.07
CA GLY A 24 -8.63 -12.63 11.03
C GLY A 24 -9.18 -13.09 12.39
N GLU A 25 -9.68 -14.32 12.49
CA GLU A 25 -10.07 -14.93 13.76
C GLU A 25 -8.89 -15.57 14.51
N LEU A 26 -7.68 -15.59 13.93
CA LEU A 26 -6.49 -16.12 14.60
C LEU A 26 -6.10 -15.28 15.82
N PRO A 27 -5.45 -15.88 16.83
CA PRO A 27 -4.96 -15.12 17.98
C PRO A 27 -3.96 -14.02 17.55
N VAL A 28 -4.00 -12.87 18.23
CA VAL A 28 -3.06 -11.76 17.98
C VAL A 28 -1.59 -12.22 18.02
N ALA A 29 -1.24 -13.14 18.91
CA ALA A 29 0.12 -13.68 18.99
C ALA A 29 0.53 -14.46 17.72
N GLU A 30 -0.41 -15.12 17.06
CA GLU A 30 -0.18 -15.82 15.80
C GLU A 30 0.00 -14.83 14.65
N HIS A 31 -0.82 -13.77 14.57
CA HIS A 31 -0.60 -12.68 13.62
C HIS A 31 0.78 -12.05 13.76
N LEU A 32 1.21 -11.75 14.99
CA LEU A 32 2.54 -11.19 15.25
C LEU A 32 3.66 -12.17 14.87
N THR A 33 3.46 -13.47 15.10
CA THR A 33 4.42 -14.50 14.69
C THR A 33 4.54 -14.57 13.18
N ASN A 34 3.40 -14.56 12.46
CA ASN A 34 3.36 -14.58 11.00
C ASN A 34 4.00 -13.33 10.39
N LEU A 35 3.70 -12.14 10.95
CA LEU A 35 4.29 -10.87 10.52
C LEU A 35 5.82 -10.83 10.69
N ARG A 36 6.35 -11.52 11.70
CA ARG A 36 7.80 -11.59 11.99
C ARG A 36 8.48 -12.78 11.31
N SER A 37 7.73 -13.61 10.58
CA SER A 37 8.27 -14.84 10.03
C SER A 37 9.22 -14.58 8.85
N PRO A 38 10.32 -15.34 8.71
CA PRO A 38 11.17 -15.29 7.51
C PRO A 38 10.38 -15.56 6.23
N ARG A 39 9.36 -16.43 6.31
CA ARG A 39 8.49 -16.76 5.19
C ARG A 39 7.75 -15.54 4.63
N LEU A 40 7.25 -14.66 5.51
CA LEU A 40 6.64 -13.42 5.05
C LEU A 40 7.70 -12.42 4.55
N ALA A 41 8.88 -12.39 5.17
CA ALA A 41 9.97 -11.52 4.74
C ALA A 41 10.49 -11.85 3.33
N GLU A 42 10.38 -13.10 2.90
CA GLU A 42 10.74 -13.58 1.56
C GLU A 42 9.56 -13.58 0.57
N TRP A 43 8.37 -13.18 1.00
CA TRP A 43 7.19 -13.20 0.15
C TRP A 43 7.24 -12.09 -0.91
N GLU A 44 6.94 -12.45 -2.15
CA GLU A 44 6.73 -11.52 -3.24
C GLU A 44 5.34 -11.73 -3.85
N PRO A 45 4.57 -10.66 -4.14
CA PRO A 45 3.31 -10.80 -4.85
C PRO A 45 3.56 -11.28 -6.29
N PRO A 46 2.64 -12.08 -6.87
CA PRO A 46 2.75 -12.52 -8.26
C PRO A 46 3.01 -11.36 -9.23
N GLY A 47 4.14 -11.41 -9.94
CA GLY A 47 4.53 -10.38 -10.91
C GLY A 47 4.95 -9.02 -10.34
N GLY A 48 5.05 -8.87 -9.02
CA GLY A 48 5.44 -7.60 -8.38
C GLY A 48 6.86 -7.57 -7.83
N GLY A 49 7.48 -8.72 -7.58
CA GLY A 49 8.85 -8.80 -7.04
C GLY A 49 9.01 -8.13 -5.66
N ALA A 50 10.27 -7.91 -5.25
CA ALA A 50 10.60 -7.23 -4.01
C ALA A 50 9.99 -5.82 -3.87
N ILE A 51 9.89 -5.05 -4.96
CA ILE A 51 9.24 -3.72 -4.94
C ILE A 51 7.74 -3.85 -4.68
N GLY A 52 7.08 -4.84 -5.29
CA GLY A 52 5.69 -5.16 -4.99
C GLY A 52 5.49 -5.56 -3.53
N ALA A 53 6.38 -6.38 -2.98
CA ALA A 53 6.35 -6.77 -1.57
C ALA A 53 6.49 -5.55 -0.65
N LEU A 54 7.47 -4.69 -0.93
CA LEU A 54 7.67 -3.43 -0.20
C LEU A 54 6.43 -2.53 -0.28
N ASN A 55 5.81 -2.43 -1.46
CA ASN A 55 4.60 -1.64 -1.65
C ASN A 55 3.46 -2.15 -0.74
N HIS A 56 3.23 -3.46 -0.69
CA HIS A 56 2.23 -4.04 0.22
C HIS A 56 2.54 -3.73 1.69
N ALA A 57 3.80 -3.91 2.12
CA ALA A 57 4.19 -3.64 3.50
C ALA A 57 4.01 -2.17 3.90
N VAL A 58 4.39 -1.24 3.02
CA VAL A 58 4.25 0.20 3.25
C VAL A 58 2.77 0.61 3.23
N VAL A 59 2.05 0.28 2.17
CA VAL A 59 0.66 0.74 1.99
C VAL A 59 -0.27 0.16 3.05
N HIS A 60 -0.20 -1.14 3.33
CA HIS A 60 -1.04 -1.73 4.39
C HIS A 60 -0.55 -1.35 5.80
N GLY A 61 0.73 -1.08 5.98
CA GLY A 61 1.24 -0.45 7.19
C GLY A 61 0.57 0.92 7.41
N LEU A 62 0.46 1.73 6.36
CA LEU A 62 -0.23 3.03 6.39
C LEU A 62 -1.73 2.89 6.62
N ASP A 63 -2.39 1.90 6.02
CA ASP A 63 -3.82 1.62 6.27
C ASP A 63 -4.08 1.45 7.79
N VAL A 64 -3.12 0.89 8.54
CA VAL A 64 -3.17 0.77 10.00
C VAL A 64 -2.72 2.05 10.71
N THR A 65 -1.50 2.54 10.46
CA THR A 65 -0.93 3.66 11.22
C THR A 65 -1.73 4.94 11.03
N ASN A 66 -2.22 5.19 9.81
CA ASN A 66 -3.10 6.31 9.54
C ASN A 66 -4.37 6.16 10.36
N ALA A 67 -5.03 5.00 10.36
CA ALA A 67 -6.28 4.75 11.08
C ALA A 67 -6.19 4.86 12.62
N VAL A 68 -4.99 4.89 13.20
CA VAL A 68 -4.76 5.17 14.64
C VAL A 68 -3.87 6.40 14.92
N SER A 69 -3.60 7.24 13.91
CA SER A 69 -2.80 8.47 14.03
C SER A 69 -1.39 8.24 14.56
N LEU A 70 -0.79 7.12 14.14
CA LEU A 70 0.62 6.83 14.39
C LEU A 70 1.47 7.31 13.19
N PRO A 71 2.74 7.67 13.41
CA PRO A 71 3.68 7.89 12.32
C PRO A 71 3.80 6.66 11.41
N ARG A 72 4.23 6.86 10.16
CA ARG A 72 4.59 5.75 9.27
C ARG A 72 5.63 4.85 9.94
N ALA A 73 5.47 3.54 9.79
CA ALA A 73 6.44 2.56 10.29
C ALA A 73 7.63 2.36 9.33
N CYS A 74 7.47 2.67 8.04
CA CYS A 74 8.53 2.50 7.05
C CYS A 74 9.60 3.59 7.16
N THR A 75 10.82 3.26 6.75
CA THR A 75 11.94 4.21 6.68
C THR A 75 11.77 5.21 5.54
N ASP A 76 12.57 6.28 5.57
CA ASP A 76 12.59 7.30 4.53
C ASP A 76 13.02 6.70 3.19
N GLU A 77 14.06 5.84 3.18
CA GLU A 77 14.45 5.09 1.98
C GLU A 77 13.30 4.26 1.40
N ALA A 78 12.52 3.56 2.24
CA ALA A 78 11.39 2.78 1.78
C ALA A 78 10.30 3.68 1.18
N ALA A 79 10.01 4.82 1.82
CA ALA A 79 9.07 5.82 1.30
C ALA A 79 9.52 6.37 -0.06
N HIS A 80 10.80 6.71 -0.22
CA HIS A 80 11.37 7.15 -1.49
C HIS A 80 11.17 6.13 -2.61
N VAL A 81 11.47 4.86 -2.36
CA VAL A 81 11.32 3.78 -3.34
C VAL A 81 9.85 3.62 -3.76
N ILE A 82 8.93 3.66 -2.80
CA ILE A 82 7.49 3.50 -3.09
C ILE A 82 6.93 4.71 -3.82
N LEU A 83 7.28 5.93 -3.42
CA LEU A 83 6.86 7.15 -4.12
C LEU A 83 7.38 7.20 -5.57
N ALA A 84 8.64 6.78 -5.81
CA ALA A 84 9.18 6.64 -7.16
C ALA A 84 8.44 5.56 -7.97
N SER A 85 8.15 4.40 -7.36
CA SER A 85 7.43 3.30 -8.02
C SER A 85 5.99 3.66 -8.39
N LEU A 86 5.29 4.40 -7.53
CA LEU A 86 3.93 4.87 -7.79
C LEU A 86 3.90 5.89 -8.94
N THR A 87 4.84 6.83 -8.97
CA THR A 87 4.83 7.91 -9.98
C THR A 87 5.42 7.54 -11.34
N ALA A 88 6.18 6.45 -11.45
CA ALA A 88 6.73 5.98 -12.73
C ALA A 88 5.68 5.30 -13.66
N GLY A 89 4.38 5.42 -13.37
CA GLY A 89 3.31 4.77 -14.12
C GLY A 89 3.15 3.26 -13.83
N GLY A 90 3.87 2.75 -12.81
CA GLY A 90 3.83 1.35 -12.39
C GLY A 90 2.62 1.02 -11.51
N VAL A 91 2.83 0.93 -10.19
CA VAL A 91 1.82 0.44 -9.24
C VAL A 91 0.61 1.38 -9.14
N ALA A 92 0.76 2.69 -9.34
CA ALA A 92 -0.35 3.65 -9.29
C ALA A 92 -1.41 3.41 -10.38
N ALA A 93 -1.03 2.87 -11.54
CA ALA A 93 -1.99 2.51 -12.59
C ALA A 93 -3.00 1.45 -12.14
N ARG A 94 -2.71 0.72 -11.06
CA ARG A 94 -3.63 -0.28 -10.47
C ARG A 94 -4.67 0.34 -9.54
N PHE A 95 -4.53 1.61 -9.19
CA PHE A 95 -5.40 2.31 -8.23
C PHE A 95 -6.37 3.29 -8.90
N ASP A 96 -6.39 3.37 -10.23
CA ASP A 96 -7.30 4.24 -10.99
C ASP A 96 -7.22 5.72 -10.55
N ILE A 97 -6.00 6.19 -10.27
CA ILE A 97 -5.70 7.58 -9.91
C ILE A 97 -4.91 8.24 -11.04
N ASP A 98 -5.40 9.37 -11.55
CA ASP A 98 -4.68 10.19 -12.52
C ASP A 98 -3.71 11.17 -11.81
N LEU A 99 -2.42 10.93 -11.98
CA LEU A 99 -1.36 11.80 -11.44
C LEU A 99 -0.78 12.77 -12.49
N SER A 100 -1.27 12.75 -13.73
CA SER A 100 -0.63 13.42 -14.88
C SER A 100 -0.55 14.95 -14.77
N ASN A 101 -1.47 15.58 -14.04
CA ASN A 101 -1.53 17.04 -13.84
C ASN A 101 -1.18 17.45 -12.39
N LEU A 102 -0.52 16.57 -11.64
CA LEU A 102 -0.14 16.81 -10.25
C LEU A 102 1.38 16.90 -10.11
N ARG A 103 1.83 17.90 -9.35
CA ARG A 103 3.18 17.95 -8.78
C ARG A 103 3.10 17.49 -7.32
N LEU A 104 3.55 16.28 -7.05
CA LEU A 104 3.58 15.72 -5.70
C LEU A 104 4.90 16.13 -5.03
N GLN A 105 4.84 16.63 -3.79
CA GLN A 105 6.04 16.98 -3.02
C GLN A 105 5.87 16.59 -1.55
N ALA A 106 6.76 15.72 -1.07
CA ALA A 106 6.81 15.41 0.35
C ALA A 106 7.37 16.61 1.14
N ASP A 107 6.80 16.90 2.31
CA ASP A 107 7.28 17.96 3.20
C ASP A 107 8.16 17.47 4.36
N ASP A 108 8.23 16.15 4.56
CA ASP A 108 9.01 15.48 5.60
C ASP A 108 10.25 14.74 5.09
N ILE A 109 10.38 14.57 3.76
CA ILE A 109 11.55 14.01 3.07
C ILE A 109 11.84 14.79 1.77
N ASP A 110 13.09 14.76 1.29
CA ASP A 110 13.50 15.47 0.07
C ASP A 110 13.05 14.74 -1.21
N TRP A 111 11.74 14.75 -1.47
CA TRP A 111 11.14 14.07 -2.62
C TRP A 111 10.06 14.90 -3.32
N SER A 112 10.10 14.91 -4.66
CA SER A 112 8.99 15.40 -5.49
C SER A 112 8.95 14.71 -6.85
N SER A 113 7.78 14.70 -7.50
CA SER A 113 7.58 14.12 -8.83
C SER A 113 6.38 14.76 -9.54
N GLY A 114 6.40 14.74 -10.88
CA GLY A 114 5.33 15.28 -11.71
C GLY A 114 5.37 16.80 -11.90
N SER A 115 4.31 17.33 -12.51
CA SER A 115 4.14 18.74 -12.84
C SER A 115 2.66 19.10 -12.84
N GLY A 116 2.34 20.40 -12.65
CA GLY A 116 0.97 20.89 -12.61
C GLY A 116 0.59 21.43 -11.23
N ARG A 117 -0.57 21.03 -10.71
CA ARG A 117 -1.06 21.51 -9.41
C ARG A 117 -0.28 20.87 -8.26
N ASP A 118 0.25 21.69 -7.36
CA ASP A 118 0.98 21.19 -6.20
C ASP A 118 0.08 20.41 -5.24
N VAL A 119 0.58 19.27 -4.79
CA VAL A 119 0.09 18.48 -3.66
C VAL A 119 1.26 18.31 -2.70
N ILE A 120 1.25 19.12 -1.64
CA ILE A 120 2.28 19.13 -0.59
C ILE A 120 1.69 18.49 0.66
N ALA A 121 2.31 17.42 1.13
CA ALA A 121 1.90 16.68 2.32
C ALA A 121 3.05 15.76 2.79
N PRO A 122 2.95 15.14 3.98
CA PRO A 122 3.90 14.12 4.39
C PRO A 122 3.94 12.95 3.39
N ALA A 123 5.08 12.27 3.28
CA ALA A 123 5.27 11.12 2.39
C ALA A 123 4.18 10.05 2.57
N ALA A 124 3.76 9.80 3.82
CA ALA A 124 2.69 8.87 4.16
C ALA A 124 1.34 9.24 3.53
N ASP A 125 1.00 10.53 3.55
CA ASP A 125 -0.24 11.06 2.97
C ASP A 125 -0.18 10.97 1.44
N ILE A 126 0.96 11.33 0.83
CA ILE A 126 1.13 11.23 -0.63
C ILE A 126 1.01 9.78 -1.10
N ILE A 127 1.65 8.83 -0.42
CA ILE A 127 1.54 7.40 -0.74
C ILE A 127 0.08 6.94 -0.63
N SER A 128 -0.62 7.36 0.43
CA SER A 128 -2.01 6.99 0.67
C SER A 128 -2.93 7.53 -0.44
N LEU A 129 -2.79 8.81 -0.76
CA LEU A 129 -3.52 9.49 -1.83
C LEU A 129 -3.26 8.86 -3.21
N ALA A 130 -2.00 8.59 -3.55
CA ALA A 130 -1.63 7.95 -4.82
C ALA A 130 -2.12 6.50 -4.93
N CYS A 131 -2.43 5.87 -3.79
CA CYS A 131 -3.06 4.55 -3.71
C CYS A 131 -4.60 4.64 -3.59
N HIS A 132 -5.23 5.79 -3.85
CA HIS A 132 -6.68 5.97 -3.74
C HIS A 132 -7.23 5.77 -2.31
N ARG A 133 -6.45 6.08 -1.27
CA ARG A 133 -6.95 6.17 0.10
C ARG A 133 -7.46 7.58 0.40
N THR A 134 -8.60 7.67 1.05
CA THR A 134 -9.07 8.90 1.68
C THR A 134 -8.28 9.15 2.97
N LEU A 135 -7.70 10.34 3.09
CA LEU A 135 -7.04 10.77 4.31
C LEU A 135 -8.08 11.03 5.41
N ARG A 136 -7.63 11.03 6.68
CA ARG A 136 -8.52 11.27 7.82
C ARG A 136 -9.27 12.61 7.79
N ASP A 137 -8.65 13.62 7.21
CA ASP A 137 -9.24 14.95 7.05
C ASP A 137 -10.19 15.04 5.83
N GLY A 138 -10.46 13.91 5.18
CA GLY A 138 -11.36 13.80 4.02
C GLY A 138 -10.70 14.11 2.69
N ARG A 139 -9.41 14.47 2.65
CA ARG A 139 -8.70 14.69 1.37
C ARG A 139 -8.60 13.38 0.58
N THR A 140 -8.78 13.49 -0.73
CA THR A 140 -8.61 12.43 -1.73
C THR A 140 -8.03 13.02 -3.02
N LEU A 141 -7.47 12.17 -3.87
CA LEU A 141 -7.19 12.50 -5.27
C LEU A 141 -8.33 11.89 -6.12
N ASN A 142 -8.89 12.70 -7.01
CA ASN A 142 -9.90 12.31 -7.99
C ASN A 142 -9.39 12.67 -9.38
#